data_AF-A0A9P8TEJ1-F1
#
_entry.id   AF-A0A9P8TEJ1-F1
#
_cell.length_a   1.000
_cell.length_b   1.000
_cell.length_c   1.000
_cell.angle_alpha   90.00
_cell.angle_beta   90.00
_cell.angle_gamma   90.00
#
_symmetry.space_group_name_H-M   'P 1'
#
loop_
_entity.id
_entity.type
_entity.pdbx_description
1 polymer ?
#
loop_
_entity_poly.entity_id
_entity_poly.type
_entity_poly.pdbx_seq_one_letter_code
_entity_poly.pdbx_strand_id
1 'polypeptide(L)'
;VSIISLLDDPNINSPANVDASKMFRDHKEDYYNMVAKDVERSKKDIPDDFEIPDATSRSEADDYEDEWFYQDDDEDDDEIDEDDQSFIDDEEVEMSEDYGEDTSK
;
A
#
# COMPACT_ATOMS: atom_id res chain seq x y z
N VAL A 1 -0.66 -9.15 9.61
CA VAL A 1 0.48 -8.31 9.17
C VAL A 1 1.65 -8.60 10.09
N SER A 2 2.75 -9.10 9.55
CA SER A 2 4.00 -9.29 10.31
C SER A 2 4.80 -7.98 10.31
N ILE A 3 5.64 -7.76 11.32
CA ILE A 3 6.51 -6.57 11.40
C ILE A 3 7.43 -6.49 10.18
N ILE A 4 7.99 -7.62 9.75
CA ILE A 4 8.88 -7.68 8.58
C ILE A 4 8.10 -7.37 7.30
N SER A 5 6.89 -7.88 7.14
CA SER A 5 6.03 -7.56 5.99
C SER A 5 5.65 -6.07 5.95
N LEU A 6 5.46 -5.42 7.10
CA LEU A 6 5.16 -3.98 7.15
C LEU A 6 6.38 -3.10 6.82
N LEU A 7 7.59 -3.60 7.04
CA LEU A 7 8.82 -2.90 6.63
C LEU A 7 9.03 -2.98 5.11
N ASP A 8 8.57 -4.07 4.48
CA ASP A 8 8.65 -4.26 3.02
C ASP A 8 7.55 -3.46 2.30
N ASP A 9 6.32 -3.49 2.82
CA ASP A 9 5.17 -2.71 2.33
C ASP A 9 4.56 -1.82 3.44
N PRO A 10 4.97 -0.55 3.55
CA PRO A 10 4.50 0.35 4.60
C PRO A 10 3.08 0.87 4.33
N ASN A 11 2.22 0.83 5.36
CA ASN A 11 0.85 1.36 5.27
C ASN A 11 0.81 2.90 5.27
N ILE A 12 0.65 3.49 4.09
CA ILE A 12 0.56 4.95 3.91
C ILE A 12 -0.79 5.57 4.28
N ASN A 13 -1.86 4.77 4.37
CA ASN A 13 -3.23 5.24 4.65
C ASN A 13 -3.47 5.48 6.15
N SER A 14 -2.68 4.84 7.01
CA SER A 14 -2.70 5.06 8.46
C SER A 14 -1.26 5.14 8.98
N PRO A 15 -0.52 6.22 8.64
CA PRO A 15 0.90 6.28 8.92
C PRO A 15 1.15 6.67 10.37
N ALA A 16 2.04 5.94 11.04
CA ALA A 16 2.54 6.35 12.36
C ALA A 16 3.42 7.61 12.26
N ASN A 17 4.14 7.77 11.14
CA ASN A 17 4.93 8.95 10.82
C ASN A 17 4.46 9.55 9.49
N VAL A 18 3.80 10.71 9.57
CA VAL A 18 3.22 11.39 8.42
C VAL A 18 4.29 11.88 7.43
N ASP A 19 5.44 12.35 7.92
CA ASP A 19 6.50 12.88 7.06
C ASP A 19 7.18 11.76 6.29
N ALA A 20 7.45 10.63 6.95
CA ALA A 20 7.99 9.44 6.31
C ALA A 20 7.02 8.87 5.26
N SER A 21 5.71 8.88 5.54
CA SER A 21 4.68 8.45 4.59
C SER A 21 4.63 9.34 3.34
N LYS A 22 4.67 10.67 3.53
CA LYS A 22 4.74 11.63 2.42
C LYS A 22 6.02 11.45 1.61
N MET A 23 7.16 11.26 2.27
CA MET A 23 8.44 11.05 1.59
C MET A 23 8.43 9.73 0.81
N PHE A 24 7.89 8.65 1.37
CA PHE A 24 7.76 7.37 0.67
C PHE A 24 6.87 7.48 -0.58
N ARG A 25 5.77 8.22 -0.50
CA ARG A 25 4.82 8.43 -1.61
C ARG A 25 5.37 9.35 -2.70
N ASP A 26 5.93 10.50 -2.30
CA ASP A 26 6.25 11.61 -3.21
C ASP A 26 7.74 11.68 -3.59
N HIS A 27 8.65 11.20 -2.72
CA HIS A 27 10.10 11.33 -2.84
C HIS A 27 10.82 10.01 -2.49
N LYS A 28 10.46 8.95 -3.21
CA LYS A 28 10.86 7.58 -2.89
C LYS A 28 12.38 7.37 -2.84
N GLU A 29 13.14 8.03 -3.72
CA GLU A 29 14.61 7.96 -3.72
C GLU A 29 15.22 8.55 -2.44
N ASP A 30 14.74 9.71 -2.00
CA ASP A 30 15.21 10.35 -0.77
C ASP A 30 14.90 9.51 0.46
N TYR A 31 13.71 8.89 0.48
CA TYR A 31 13.33 7.93 1.50
C TYR A 31 14.34 6.77 1.57
N TYR A 32 14.67 6.14 0.44
CA TYR A 32 15.66 5.06 0.41
C TYR A 32 17.07 5.52 0.79
N ASN A 33 17.47 6.73 0.41
CA ASN A 33 18.74 7.31 0.83
C ASN A 33 18.81 7.50 2.35
N MET A 34 17.70 7.85 3.00
CA MET A 34 17.62 7.92 4.46
C MET A 34 17.68 6.53 5.09
N VAL A 35 16.93 5.56 4.58
CA VAL A 35 16.94 4.17 5.07
C VAL A 35 18.34 3.57 4.95
N ALA A 36 19.07 3.82 3.86
CA ALA A 36 20.44 3.35 3.69
C ALA A 36 21.38 3.88 4.78
N LYS A 37 21.26 5.17 5.14
CA LYS A 37 22.03 5.78 6.25
C LYS A 37 21.68 5.16 7.59
N ASP A 38 20.40 4.84 7.81
CA ASP A 38 19.94 4.18 9.03
C ASP A 38 20.45 2.73 9.11
N VAL A 39 20.53 2.02 7.98
CA VAL A 39 21.15 0.68 7.89
C VAL A 39 22.64 0.74 8.22
N GLU A 40 23.36 1.75 7.73
CA GLU A 40 24.78 1.93 8.09
C GLU A 40 24.96 2.26 9.58
N ARG A 41 24.02 3.00 10.17
CA ARG A 41 24.03 3.28 11.61
C ARG A 41 23.75 2.02 12.42
N SER A 42 22.74 1.23 12.07
CA SER A 42 22.33 0.05 12.81
C SER A 42 23.38 -1.06 12.80
N LYS A 43 24.20 -1.15 11.74
CA LYS A 43 25.33 -2.09 11.69
C LYS A 43 26.33 -1.94 12.85
N LYS A 44 26.38 -0.75 13.48
CA LYS A 44 27.26 -0.48 14.64
C LYS A 44 26.71 -1.05 15.95
N ASP A 45 25.42 -1.36 15.99
CA ASP A 45 24.74 -1.90 17.17
C ASP A 45 24.78 -3.44 17.21
N ILE A 46 25.41 -4.07 16.22
CA ILE A 46 25.54 -5.52 16.11
C ILE A 46 26.70 -6.00 17.00
N PRO A 47 26.48 -6.99 17.88
CA PRO A 47 27.55 -7.57 18.70
C PRO A 47 28.67 -8.19 17.85
N ASP A 48 29.92 -8.09 18.30
CA ASP A 48 31.09 -8.63 17.58
C ASP A 48 31.02 -10.15 17.35
N ASP A 49 30.34 -10.88 18.23
CA ASP A 49 30.16 -12.33 18.16
C ASP A 49 28.96 -12.76 17.27
N PHE A 50 28.25 -11.81 16.65
CA PHE A 50 27.07 -12.10 15.84
C PHE A 50 27.40 -12.06 14.33
N GLU A 51 27.37 -13.22 13.68
CA GLU A 51 27.54 -13.33 12.24
C GLU A 51 26.22 -13.02 11.51
N ILE A 52 26.21 -11.96 10.68
CA ILE A 52 25.05 -11.58 9.88
C ILE A 52 24.85 -12.61 8.77
N PRO A 53 23.65 -13.20 8.61
CA PRO A 53 23.37 -14.12 7.51
C PRO A 53 23.46 -13.41 6.16
N ASP A 54 24.05 -14.07 5.17
CA ASP A 54 24.16 -13.55 3.81
C ASP A 54 22.77 -13.57 3.14
N ALA A 55 22.32 -12.42 2.64
CA ALA A 55 21.04 -12.30 1.93
C ALA A 55 21.00 -13.15 0.64
N THR A 56 22.15 -13.57 0.12
CA THR A 56 22.29 -14.40 -1.07
C THR A 56 21.93 -15.87 -0.80
N SER A 57 21.86 -16.31 0.46
CA SER A 57 21.48 -17.69 0.81
C SER A 57 19.96 -17.90 0.94
N ARG A 58 19.14 -16.97 0.43
CA ARG A 58 17.70 -17.15 0.31
C ARG A 58 17.47 -18.33 -0.64
N SER A 59 17.15 -19.50 -0.09
CA SER A 59 16.62 -20.60 -0.89
C SER A 59 15.40 -20.08 -1.64
N GLU A 60 15.30 -20.41 -2.91
CA GLU A 60 14.16 -20.12 -3.77
C GLU A 60 12.89 -20.36 -2.95
N ALA A 61 12.01 -19.35 -2.90
CA ALA A 61 10.70 -19.54 -2.30
C ALA A 61 10.10 -20.75 -3.01
N ASP A 62 9.54 -21.70 -2.25
CA ASP A 62 8.77 -22.78 -2.85
C ASP A 62 7.74 -22.13 -3.76
N ASP A 63 7.90 -22.31 -5.09
CA ASP A 63 6.91 -21.98 -6.11
C ASP A 63 5.70 -22.87 -5.83
N TYR A 64 4.88 -22.48 -4.86
CA TYR A 64 3.47 -22.83 -4.89
C TYR A 64 2.89 -21.98 -6.00
N GLU A 65 2.96 -22.51 -7.23
CA GLU A 65 2.25 -21.97 -8.37
C GLU A 65 0.81 -21.70 -7.93
N ASP A 66 0.40 -20.44 -8.04
CA ASP A 66 -0.98 -20.00 -7.93
C ASP A 66 -1.78 -20.62 -9.11
N GLU A 67 -2.02 -21.94 -9.09
CA GLU A 67 -2.96 -22.68 -9.95
C GLU A 67 -4.44 -22.26 -9.70
N TRP A 68 -4.65 -21.12 -9.05
CA TRP A 68 -5.94 -20.53 -8.72
C TRP A 68 -6.26 -19.28 -9.54
N PHE A 69 -5.41 -18.92 -10.50
CA PHE A 69 -5.75 -17.91 -11.50
C PHE A 69 -6.56 -18.58 -12.61
N TYR A 70 -7.88 -18.55 -12.41
CA TYR A 70 -8.94 -18.76 -13.40
C TYR A 70 -8.42 -18.93 -14.82
N GLN A 71 -8.51 -20.17 -15.30
CA GLN A 71 -8.56 -20.46 -16.72
C GLN A 71 -9.77 -19.65 -17.25
N ASP A 72 -9.49 -18.50 -17.87
CA ASP A 72 -10.42 -17.86 -18.80
C ASP A 72 -10.68 -18.90 -19.89
N ASP A 73 -11.72 -19.70 -19.69
CA ASP A 73 -12.47 -20.31 -20.79
C ASP A 73 -13.22 -19.16 -21.49
N ASP A 74 -12.44 -18.30 -22.17
CA ASP A 74 -12.92 -17.43 -23.23
C ASP A 74 -13.37 -18.33 -24.38
N GLU A 75 -14.61 -18.80 -24.34
CA GLU A 75 -15.37 -19.28 -25.51
C GLU A 75 -16.81 -19.62 -25.06
N ASP A 76 -17.66 -18.61 -24.85
CA ASP A 76 -19.08 -18.72 -25.20
C ASP A 76 -19.63 -17.34 -25.61
N ASP A 77 -19.97 -17.31 -26.90
CA ASP A 77 -20.57 -16.25 -27.70
C ASP A 77 -22.06 -16.11 -27.36
N ASP A 78 -22.40 -15.20 -26.45
CA ASP A 78 -23.79 -14.82 -26.19
C ASP A 78 -24.00 -13.32 -26.46
N GLU A 79 -24.45 -13.03 -27.68
CA GLU A 79 -24.95 -11.75 -28.19
C GLU A 79 -25.98 -11.13 -27.21
N ILE A 80 -25.54 -10.18 -26.36
CA ILE A 80 -26.45 -9.42 -25.48
C ILE A 80 -27.09 -8.29 -26.30
N ASP A 81 -28.38 -8.48 -26.60
CA ASP A 81 -29.28 -7.56 -27.29
C ASP A 81 -29.18 -6.11 -26.75
N GLU A 82 -29.00 -5.18 -27.68
CA GLU A 82 -29.12 -3.74 -27.51
C GLU A 82 -30.58 -3.36 -27.24
N ASP A 83 -31.01 -3.22 -25.98
CA ASP A 83 -32.08 -2.32 -25.52
C ASP A 83 -32.53 -2.66 -24.07
N ASP A 84 -32.04 -1.95 -23.03
CA ASP A 84 -32.89 -1.60 -21.87
C ASP A 84 -32.30 -0.52 -20.92
N GLN A 85 -32.82 0.69 -21.11
CA GLN A 85 -33.15 1.79 -20.16
C GLN A 85 -32.10 2.55 -19.32
N SER A 86 -32.09 3.85 -19.64
CA SER A 86 -32.25 5.02 -18.76
C SER A 86 -31.11 5.40 -17.81
N PHE A 87 -30.28 6.32 -18.30
CA PHE A 87 -30.07 7.67 -17.76
C PHE A 87 -30.75 7.92 -16.39
N ILE A 88 -29.95 7.98 -15.32
CA ILE A 88 -30.28 8.76 -14.14
C ILE A 88 -29.47 10.05 -14.24
N ASP A 89 -30.21 11.10 -14.54
CA ASP A 89 -29.86 12.51 -14.56
C ASP A 89 -30.01 13.11 -13.15
N ASP A 90 -29.10 14.03 -12.82
CA ASP A 90 -29.13 15.05 -11.76
C ASP A 90 -29.99 14.86 -10.49
N GLU A 91 -29.34 14.81 -9.33
CA GLU A 91 -29.75 15.70 -8.23
C GLU A 91 -28.55 16.09 -7.36
N GLU A 92 -28.21 17.39 -7.42
CA GLU A 92 -27.22 18.10 -6.63
C GLU A 92 -27.39 17.84 -5.12
N VAL A 93 -26.32 17.37 -4.46
CA VAL A 93 -26.25 17.37 -3.00
C VAL A 93 -25.61 18.68 -2.53
N GLU A 94 -26.42 19.74 -2.48
CA GLU A 94 -26.07 21.03 -1.86
C GLU A 94 -25.92 20.85 -0.34
N MET A 95 -24.69 20.69 0.15
CA MET A 95 -24.39 20.59 1.58
C MET A 95 -24.24 22.00 2.18
N SER A 96 -25.35 22.62 2.58
CA SER A 96 -25.34 23.87 3.34
C SER A 96 -25.02 23.60 4.81
N GLU A 97 -23.75 23.75 5.22
CA GLU A 97 -23.37 23.74 6.64
C GLU A 97 -23.49 25.16 7.24
N ASP A 98 -24.62 25.39 7.92
CA ASP A 98 -24.89 26.51 8.82
C ASP A 98 -23.95 26.42 10.04
N TYR A 99 -22.90 27.24 10.06
CA TYR A 99 -22.05 27.42 11.23
C TYR A 99 -22.77 28.35 12.23
N GLY A 100 -23.51 27.75 13.15
CA GLY A 100 -24.05 28.42 14.34
C GLY A 100 -22.92 28.87 15.28
N GLU A 101 -22.68 30.18 15.29
CA GLU A 101 -21.76 30.92 16.15
C GLU A 101 -22.17 30.91 17.63
N ASP A 102 -21.16 30.67 18.48
CA ASP A 102 -20.90 31.19 19.84
C ASP A 102 -22.09 31.62 20.75
N THR A 103 -22.18 31.01 21.93
CA THR A 103 -22.16 31.74 23.21
C THR A 103 -22.26 30.76 24.39
N SER A 104 -21.13 30.45 25.04
CA SER A 104 -21.15 29.96 26.42
C SER A 104 -20.97 31.14 27.37
N LYS A 105 -21.96 31.33 28.25
CA LYS A 105 -21.91 32.18 29.45
C LYS A 105 -21.62 31.33 30.67
#